data_AF-A0AAD1RKK6-F1
#
_entry.id   AF-A0AAD1RKK6-F1
#
_cell.length_a   1.000
_cell.length_b   1.000
_cell.length_c   1.000
_cell.angle_alpha   90.00
_cell.angle_beta   90.00
_cell.angle_gamma   90.00
#
_symmetry.space_group_name_H-M   'P 1'
#
loop_
_entity.id
_entity.type
_entity.pdbx_description
1 polymer ?
#
loop_
_entity_poly.entity_id
_entity_poly.type
_entity_poly.pdbx_seq_one_letter_code
_entity_poly.pdbx_strand_id
1 'polypeptide(L)'
;MEIGRGSSSSRYPNQVTPKKTGPKNGQLKARDDECFGDELEEIPDTDFDFEGNLALFDKAAIFEEIDTREKKGGSAGGGVAKSRGTPNERPPTYRHDENIIESEPIVYRRILVPQPGGKEYCTDSGLVVPSISYSLHKKLLCVAEKHGLSVERRLEISGVCASQMALTLLGGPNRLNPKNVHQRPTVALLCGPHVKGAQGISCGRHLANHDVDIILFLPNFVKMLEPVTNELNLFCQTQGKQVPNVKDLPDCPVDLVINCLDCHENAFLRDQPWYRAAVDWANGNRAPVLSIDPPVNDQEQGIHAKWSLELGLPLALGEQAGRVYLCDIGIPQKVFREVGISYHSPFGCKFVIPLHSI
;
A
#
# COMPACT_ATOMS: atom_id res chain seq x y z
N MET A 1 -56.54 -2.58 -24.08
CA MET A 1 -57.08 -3.86 -23.58
C MET A 1 -55.96 -4.49 -22.76
N GLU A 2 -55.88 -4.34 -21.43
CA GLU A 2 -56.89 -4.75 -20.42
C GLU A 2 -57.28 -6.21 -20.69
N ILE A 3 -57.18 -7.23 -19.83
CA ILE A 3 -57.30 -7.47 -18.37
C ILE A 3 -56.62 -8.86 -18.19
N GLY A 4 -55.90 -9.28 -17.14
CA GLY A 4 -56.12 -9.19 -15.70
C GLY A 4 -56.61 -10.55 -15.13
N ARG A 5 -56.19 -10.82 -13.88
CA ARG A 5 -56.74 -11.77 -12.87
C ARG A 5 -56.29 -13.22 -13.02
N GLY A 6 -55.70 -13.89 -12.01
CA GLY A 6 -56.06 -14.04 -10.58
C GLY A 6 -56.28 -15.57 -10.38
N SER A 7 -56.10 -16.27 -9.26
CA SER A 7 -55.87 -15.98 -7.85
C SER A 7 -55.65 -17.35 -7.16
N SER A 8 -54.93 -17.43 -6.03
CA SER A 8 -55.29 -18.24 -4.84
C SER A 8 -54.17 -18.10 -3.80
N SER A 9 -54.33 -17.34 -2.71
CA SER A 9 -55.05 -17.67 -1.47
C SER A 9 -54.47 -18.86 -0.70
N SER A 10 -53.74 -18.57 0.38
CA SER A 10 -53.94 -19.28 1.65
C SER A 10 -53.60 -18.37 2.83
N ARG A 11 -54.45 -18.40 3.86
CA ARG A 11 -54.42 -17.56 5.07
C ARG A 11 -53.88 -18.37 6.27
N TYR A 12 -53.28 -17.62 7.22
CA TYR A 12 -53.04 -17.88 8.67
C TYR A 12 -51.85 -18.77 9.07
N PRO A 13 -51.32 -18.67 10.32
CA PRO A 13 -51.20 -17.53 11.25
C PRO A 13 -49.78 -17.39 11.88
N ASN A 14 -49.60 -16.35 12.71
CA ASN A 14 -48.40 -16.05 13.53
C ASN A 14 -47.72 -17.28 14.14
N GLN A 15 -46.41 -17.46 13.87
CA GLN A 15 -45.57 -18.38 14.63
C GLN A 15 -44.70 -17.63 15.64
N VAL A 16 -44.89 -18.06 16.88
CA VAL A 16 -44.18 -17.71 18.11
C VAL A 16 -42.74 -18.22 18.04
N THR A 17 -41.77 -17.38 18.41
CA THR A 17 -40.35 -17.76 18.55
C THR A 17 -40.15 -18.76 19.69
N PRO A 18 -39.35 -19.84 19.53
CA PRO A 18 -39.20 -20.85 20.57
C PRO A 18 -38.33 -20.38 21.74
N LYS A 19 -38.82 -20.54 22.98
CA LYS A 19 -38.03 -20.44 24.21
C LYS A 19 -37.03 -21.59 24.28
N LYS A 20 -35.73 -21.27 24.34
CA LYS A 20 -34.65 -22.23 24.53
C LYS A 20 -34.30 -22.35 26.02
N THR A 21 -34.92 -23.31 26.70
CA THR A 21 -34.52 -23.77 28.04
C THR A 21 -33.52 -24.92 27.89
N GLY A 22 -32.29 -24.74 28.39
CA GLY A 22 -31.27 -25.79 28.47
C GLY A 22 -30.11 -25.37 29.39
N PRO A 23 -29.55 -26.28 30.21
CA PRO A 23 -28.83 -25.94 31.43
C PRO A 23 -27.35 -25.59 31.23
N LYS A 24 -26.82 -24.90 32.24
CA LYS A 24 -25.42 -24.50 32.48
C LYS A 24 -24.46 -25.70 32.51
N ASN A 25 -23.38 -25.63 31.72
CA ASN A 25 -21.99 -25.94 32.09
C ASN A 25 -21.14 -26.18 30.84
N GLY A 26 -20.08 -25.38 30.67
CA GLY A 26 -19.10 -25.56 29.61
C GLY A 26 -17.94 -24.57 29.74
N GLN A 27 -16.86 -25.06 30.33
CA GLN A 27 -15.52 -24.47 30.51
C GLN A 27 -15.18 -23.24 29.67
N LEU A 28 -14.82 -22.16 30.38
CA LEU A 28 -14.07 -21.03 29.86
C LEU A 28 -12.74 -21.53 29.27
N LYS A 29 -12.59 -21.43 27.95
CA LYS A 29 -11.28 -21.52 27.30
C LYS A 29 -10.44 -20.33 27.77
N ALA A 30 -9.19 -20.61 28.13
CA ALA A 30 -8.18 -19.67 28.59
C ALA A 30 -8.17 -18.39 27.74
N ARG A 31 -8.33 -17.24 28.41
CA ARG A 31 -8.02 -15.92 27.86
C ARG A 31 -6.51 -15.75 27.87
N ASP A 32 -5.95 -15.21 26.78
CA ASP A 32 -4.56 -14.74 26.75
C ASP A 32 -4.41 -13.53 27.67
N ASP A 33 -3.66 -13.71 28.77
CA ASP A 33 -3.42 -12.71 29.82
C ASP A 33 -2.41 -11.60 29.41
N GLU A 34 -1.92 -11.58 28.16
CA GLU A 34 -0.86 -10.64 27.74
C GLU A 34 -1.36 -9.33 27.11
N CYS A 35 -2.68 -9.11 26.98
CA CYS A 35 -3.20 -7.93 26.25
C CYS A 35 -4.01 -6.92 27.09
N PHE A 36 -4.46 -7.27 28.31
CA PHE A 36 -5.30 -6.40 29.14
C PHE A 36 -5.04 -6.59 30.65
N GLY A 37 -3.77 -6.46 31.04
CA GLY A 37 -3.32 -6.65 32.42
C GLY A 37 -3.60 -5.46 33.36
N ASP A 38 -4.84 -5.01 33.44
CA ASP A 38 -5.31 -4.17 34.54
C ASP A 38 -6.55 -4.81 35.18
N GLU A 39 -6.51 -4.96 36.52
CA GLU A 39 -7.61 -5.48 37.33
C GLU A 39 -8.85 -4.61 37.14
N LEU A 40 -9.82 -5.10 36.37
CA LEU A 40 -11.16 -4.53 36.32
C LEU A 40 -11.78 -4.68 37.71
N GLU A 41 -11.99 -3.55 38.39
CA GLU A 41 -12.88 -3.45 39.56
C GLU A 41 -14.20 -4.18 39.27
N GLU A 42 -14.68 -4.92 40.27
CA GLU A 42 -15.88 -5.76 40.25
C GLU A 42 -16.99 -5.15 39.39
N ILE A 43 -17.26 -5.77 38.24
CA ILE A 43 -18.47 -5.49 37.46
C ILE A 43 -19.65 -5.79 38.39
N PRO A 44 -20.51 -4.80 38.71
CA PRO A 44 -21.67 -5.05 39.56
C PRO A 44 -22.54 -6.13 38.91
N ASP A 45 -22.85 -7.19 39.65
CA ASP A 45 -23.70 -8.33 39.23
C ASP A 45 -25.18 -7.94 39.01
N THR A 46 -25.46 -6.63 38.92
CA THR A 46 -26.76 -6.08 38.56
C THR A 46 -26.86 -6.03 37.04
N ASP A 47 -27.43 -7.07 36.44
CA ASP A 47 -27.90 -7.01 35.05
C ASP A 47 -28.84 -5.80 34.90
N PHE A 48 -28.48 -4.86 34.02
CA PHE A 48 -29.28 -3.68 33.73
C PHE A 48 -30.62 -4.12 33.12
N ASP A 49 -31.73 -3.92 33.86
CA ASP A 49 -33.07 -4.33 33.45
C ASP A 49 -33.64 -3.39 32.37
N PHE A 50 -33.30 -3.70 31.11
CA PHE A 50 -33.80 -2.98 29.95
C PHE A 50 -35.33 -3.10 29.78
N GLU A 51 -35.92 -4.22 30.20
CA GLU A 51 -37.34 -4.50 29.99
C GLU A 51 -38.20 -3.74 31.01
N GLY A 52 -37.77 -3.70 32.28
CA GLY A 52 -38.39 -2.89 33.33
C GLY A 52 -38.32 -1.39 33.06
N ASN A 53 -37.17 -0.89 32.57
CA ASN A 53 -37.04 0.53 32.20
C ASN A 53 -37.87 0.92 30.97
N LEU A 54 -38.05 0.01 30.00
CA LEU A 54 -38.90 0.25 28.84
C LEU A 54 -40.39 0.32 29.22
N ALA A 55 -40.81 -0.47 30.21
CA ALA A 55 -42.18 -0.52 30.70
C ALA A 55 -42.60 0.74 31.48
N LEU A 56 -41.65 1.50 32.03
CA LEU A 56 -41.88 2.79 32.66
C LEU A 56 -42.14 3.92 31.64
N PHE A 57 -41.83 3.69 30.36
CA PHE A 57 -42.04 4.66 29.30
C PHE A 57 -43.43 4.51 28.68
N ASP A 58 -44.40 5.26 29.21
CA ASP A 58 -45.73 5.36 28.60
C ASP A 58 -45.66 6.22 27.33
N LYS A 59 -45.31 5.54 26.24
CA LYS A 59 -45.20 6.13 24.92
C LYS A 59 -46.54 6.74 24.46
N ALA A 60 -47.68 6.15 24.86
CA ALA A 60 -48.99 6.64 24.46
C ALA A 60 -49.33 7.98 25.13
N ALA A 61 -49.04 8.12 26.43
CA ALA A 61 -49.24 9.37 27.15
C ALA A 61 -48.40 10.53 26.57
N ILE A 62 -47.15 10.25 26.16
CA ILE A 62 -46.27 11.26 25.55
C ILE A 62 -46.82 11.71 24.19
N PHE A 63 -47.30 10.79 23.35
CA PHE A 63 -47.89 11.16 22.06
C PHE A 63 -49.19 11.95 22.23
N GLU A 64 -50.01 11.62 23.24
CA GLU A 64 -51.23 12.37 23.54
C GLU A 64 -50.93 13.79 24.04
N GLU A 65 -49.86 13.97 24.82
CA GLU A 65 -49.37 15.29 25.26
C GLU A 65 -48.84 16.13 24.09
N ILE A 66 -48.11 15.52 23.15
CA ILE A 66 -47.61 16.20 21.94
C ILE A 66 -48.79 16.64 21.06
N ASP A 67 -49.76 15.77 20.81
CA ASP A 67 -50.96 16.08 20.01
C ASP A 67 -51.83 17.19 20.65
N THR A 68 -51.93 17.21 21.98
CA THR A 68 -52.66 18.29 22.69
C THR A 68 -51.91 19.60 22.69
N ARG A 69 -50.57 19.59 22.72
CA ARG A 69 -49.75 20.80 22.57
C ARG A 69 -49.83 21.38 21.16
N GLU A 70 -49.89 20.54 20.13
CA GLU A 70 -50.09 21.00 18.74
C GLU A 70 -51.49 21.59 18.52
N LYS A 71 -52.54 21.01 19.11
CA LYS A 71 -53.92 21.54 18.99
C LYS A 71 -54.16 22.83 19.77
N LYS A 72 -53.47 23.05 20.90
CA LYS A 72 -53.62 24.27 21.73
C LYS A 72 -52.75 25.44 21.29
N GLY A 73 -51.80 25.24 20.36
CA GLY A 73 -50.94 26.30 19.82
C GLY A 73 -51.59 27.20 18.75
N GLY A 74 -52.85 26.96 18.39
CA GLY A 74 -53.55 27.68 17.33
C GLY A 74 -54.28 28.94 17.81
N SER A 75 -53.57 29.93 18.36
CA SER A 75 -53.94 31.36 18.26
C SER A 75 -52.90 32.27 18.91
N ALA A 76 -52.31 33.13 18.06
CA ALA A 76 -51.51 34.34 18.33
C ALA A 76 -49.98 34.20 18.19
N GLY A 77 -49.46 34.78 17.10
CA GLY A 77 -48.09 35.33 17.07
C GLY A 77 -47.09 34.66 16.12
N GLY A 78 -47.14 35.04 14.85
CA GLY A 78 -46.01 35.22 13.93
C GLY A 78 -44.81 34.28 13.98
N GLY A 79 -44.75 33.34 13.04
CA GLY A 79 -43.52 32.61 12.70
C GLY A 79 -43.82 31.55 11.65
N VAL A 80 -43.42 31.79 10.40
CA VAL A 80 -43.68 30.92 9.25
C VAL A 80 -42.96 29.58 9.42
N ALA A 81 -43.62 28.60 10.04
CA ALA A 81 -43.30 27.19 9.86
C ALA A 81 -44.12 26.68 8.67
N LYS A 82 -43.48 26.59 7.50
CA LYS A 82 -44.08 25.91 6.34
C LYS A 82 -44.46 24.49 6.76
N SER A 83 -45.76 24.24 6.75
CA SER A 83 -46.42 22.93 6.74
C SER A 83 -45.52 21.84 6.16
N ARG A 84 -44.98 20.98 7.03
CA ARG A 84 -44.32 19.75 6.62
C ARG A 84 -45.34 18.62 6.67
N GLY A 85 -45.99 18.39 5.53
CA GLY A 85 -46.61 17.13 5.14
C GLY A 85 -47.80 16.66 5.98
N THR A 86 -48.88 16.34 5.28
CA THR A 86 -49.90 15.40 5.78
C THR A 86 -49.24 14.12 6.34
N PRO A 87 -49.76 13.49 7.40
CA PRO A 87 -49.10 12.40 8.14
C PRO A 87 -49.04 11.05 7.39
N ASN A 88 -49.10 11.04 6.05
CA ASN A 88 -49.16 9.83 5.24
C ASN A 88 -48.04 9.71 4.19
N GLU A 89 -47.05 10.58 4.21
CA GLU A 89 -45.87 10.44 3.36
C GLU A 89 -44.70 9.92 4.21
N ARG A 90 -44.30 8.67 3.94
CA ARG A 90 -43.04 8.11 4.46
C ARG A 90 -41.93 9.12 4.14
N PRO A 91 -41.04 9.44 5.10
CA PRO A 91 -39.91 10.30 4.78
C PRO A 91 -39.18 9.69 3.58
N PRO A 92 -38.79 10.50 2.57
CA PRO A 92 -38.05 9.98 1.44
C PRO A 92 -36.80 9.30 2.01
N THR A 93 -36.65 8.02 1.73
CA THR A 93 -35.40 7.30 1.98
C THR A 93 -34.36 7.95 1.09
N TYR A 94 -33.59 8.85 1.68
CA TYR A 94 -32.46 9.47 1.02
C TYR A 94 -31.53 8.36 0.53
N ARG A 95 -31.08 8.51 -0.71
CA ARG A 95 -29.98 7.67 -1.18
C ARG A 95 -28.72 8.00 -0.38
N HIS A 96 -27.77 7.08 -0.35
CA HIS A 96 -26.55 7.20 0.44
C HIS A 96 -25.68 8.42 0.06
N ASP A 97 -25.95 9.04 -1.09
CA ASP A 97 -25.27 10.17 -1.69
C ASP A 97 -26.03 11.51 -1.58
N GLU A 98 -27.30 11.51 -1.18
CA GLU A 98 -28.22 12.64 -1.38
C GLU A 98 -28.00 13.84 -0.42
N ASN A 99 -27.17 13.67 0.62
CA ASN A 99 -26.77 14.73 1.56
C ASN A 99 -25.27 14.66 1.94
N ILE A 100 -24.44 14.14 1.03
CA ILE A 100 -22.99 14.20 1.22
C ILE A 100 -22.52 15.60 0.77
N ILE A 101 -21.95 16.38 1.68
CA ILE A 101 -21.17 17.57 1.29
C ILE A 101 -19.97 17.04 0.51
N GLU A 102 -19.91 17.30 -0.79
CA GLU A 102 -18.71 17.04 -1.59
C GLU A 102 -17.57 17.88 -1.03
N SER A 103 -16.78 17.32 -0.12
CA SER A 103 -15.54 17.94 0.31
C SER A 103 -14.57 17.85 -0.86
N GLU A 104 -14.12 18.97 -1.41
CA GLU A 104 -12.91 18.98 -2.21
C GLU A 104 -11.84 18.23 -1.40
N PRO A 105 -11.18 17.19 -1.97
CA PRO A 105 -10.19 16.44 -1.23
C PRO A 105 -9.16 17.43 -0.71
N ILE A 106 -8.99 17.49 0.62
CA ILE A 106 -8.01 18.39 1.22
C ILE A 106 -6.65 17.90 0.76
N VAL A 107 -6.09 18.58 -0.24
CA VAL A 107 -4.78 18.26 -0.80
C VAL A 107 -3.72 18.65 0.24
N TYR A 108 -3.32 17.68 1.06
CA TYR A 108 -2.34 17.91 2.11
C TYR A 108 -0.92 17.97 1.51
N ARG A 109 -0.52 19.15 1.03
CA ARG A 109 0.82 19.40 0.49
C ARG A 109 1.80 19.75 1.60
N ARG A 110 2.53 18.74 2.08
CA ARG A 110 3.54 18.89 3.15
C ARG A 110 4.98 18.85 2.65
N ILE A 111 5.19 18.49 1.39
CA ILE A 111 6.48 18.48 0.71
C ILE A 111 6.49 19.60 -0.33
N LEU A 112 7.42 20.54 -0.23
CA LEU A 112 7.60 21.62 -1.20
C LEU A 112 9.01 21.53 -1.78
N VAL A 113 9.07 21.49 -3.12
CA VAL A 113 10.31 21.39 -3.88
C VAL A 113 10.59 22.70 -4.60
N PRO A 114 11.86 23.10 -4.76
CA PRO A 114 12.22 24.39 -5.37
C PRO A 114 11.91 24.40 -6.87
N GLN A 115 12.00 23.24 -7.53
CA GLN A 115 11.64 23.03 -8.92
C GLN A 115 10.90 21.68 -9.02
N PRO A 116 9.63 21.65 -9.44
CA PRO A 116 8.88 20.40 -9.59
C PRO A 116 9.44 19.57 -10.75
N GLY A 117 9.52 18.26 -10.57
CA GLY A 117 10.02 17.30 -11.57
C GLY A 117 9.06 16.99 -12.71
N GLY A 118 7.90 17.65 -12.76
CA GLY A 118 6.91 17.53 -13.85
C GLY A 118 5.76 16.54 -13.59
N LYS A 119 5.77 15.81 -12.46
CA LYS A 119 4.65 14.97 -12.02
C LYS A 119 4.41 15.12 -10.53
N GLU A 120 3.18 14.93 -10.10
CA GLU A 120 2.83 14.82 -8.68
C GLU A 120 2.16 13.48 -8.43
N TYR A 121 2.47 12.91 -7.26
CA TYR A 121 1.85 11.69 -6.78
C TYR A 121 1.11 11.98 -5.49
N CYS A 122 0.12 11.16 -5.15
CA CYS A 122 -0.50 11.12 -3.83
C CYS A 122 -0.28 9.76 -3.15
N THR A 123 -0.19 9.79 -1.82
CA THR A 123 -0.26 8.57 -1.00
C THR A 123 -1.72 8.12 -0.83
N ASP A 124 -1.92 6.92 -0.29
CA ASP A 124 -3.26 6.42 0.12
C ASP A 124 -4.00 7.37 1.08
N SER A 125 -3.27 8.20 1.82
CA SER A 125 -3.81 9.19 2.77
C SER A 125 -4.01 10.57 2.14
N GLY A 126 -3.84 10.73 0.82
CA GLY A 126 -4.00 12.00 0.12
C GLY A 126 -2.85 13.00 0.32
N LEU A 127 -1.69 12.58 0.85
CA LEU A 127 -0.52 13.45 0.95
C LEU A 127 0.14 13.58 -0.42
N VAL A 128 0.36 14.82 -0.87
CA VAL A 128 1.04 15.07 -2.15
C VAL A 128 2.55 14.90 -1.99
N VAL A 129 3.10 14.03 -2.83
CA VAL A 129 4.53 13.78 -2.99
C VAL A 129 4.93 14.25 -4.40
N PRO A 130 5.55 15.45 -4.52
CA PRO A 130 5.98 15.96 -5.81
C PRO A 130 7.18 15.16 -6.31
N SER A 131 7.27 14.96 -7.63
CA SER A 131 8.50 14.46 -8.23
C SER A 131 9.59 15.51 -8.23
N ILE A 132 10.85 15.07 -8.26
CA ILE A 132 12.02 15.93 -8.40
C ILE A 132 12.82 15.56 -9.64
N SER A 133 13.62 16.52 -10.14
CA SER A 133 14.55 16.23 -11.22
C SER A 133 15.65 15.28 -10.77
N TYR A 134 16.20 14.50 -11.71
CA TYR A 134 17.33 13.63 -11.43
C TYR A 134 18.55 14.38 -10.87
N SER A 135 18.82 15.60 -11.36
CA SER A 135 19.91 16.44 -10.86
C SER A 135 19.71 16.86 -9.40
N LEU A 136 18.48 17.18 -8.99
CA LEU A 136 18.15 17.48 -7.60
C LEU A 136 18.22 16.24 -6.72
N HIS A 137 17.76 15.08 -7.20
CA HIS A 137 17.86 13.79 -6.51
C HIS A 137 19.33 13.41 -6.25
N LYS A 138 20.18 13.49 -7.28
CA LYS A 138 21.63 13.27 -7.15
C LYS A 138 22.28 14.23 -6.15
N LYS A 139 21.90 15.51 -6.18
CA LYS A 139 22.38 16.52 -5.22
C LYS A 139 21.95 16.17 -3.79
N LEU A 140 20.70 15.77 -3.58
CA LEU A 140 20.17 15.36 -2.28
C LEU A 140 20.98 14.18 -1.70
N LEU A 141 21.24 13.14 -2.50
CA LEU A 141 22.04 12.00 -2.07
C LEU A 141 23.49 12.39 -1.76
N CYS A 142 24.09 13.28 -2.57
CA CYS A 142 25.43 13.79 -2.31
C CYS A 142 25.53 14.57 -0.99
N VAL A 143 24.51 15.39 -0.66
CA VAL A 143 24.47 16.10 0.63
C VAL A 143 24.24 15.12 1.78
N ALA A 144 23.36 14.12 1.62
CA ALA A 144 23.16 13.08 2.64
C ALA A 144 24.46 12.33 2.96
N GLU A 145 25.25 12.03 1.93
CA GLU A 145 26.55 11.37 2.07
C GLU A 145 27.55 12.22 2.85
N LYS A 146 27.61 13.53 2.59
CA LYS A 146 28.43 14.47 3.37
C LYS A 146 28.08 14.50 4.85
N HIS A 147 26.82 14.22 5.20
CA HIS A 147 26.33 14.12 6.58
C HIS A 147 26.41 12.71 7.17
N GLY A 148 27.10 11.78 6.51
CA GLY A 148 27.40 10.45 7.04
C GLY A 148 26.43 9.33 6.63
N LEU A 149 25.46 9.61 5.76
CA LEU A 149 24.63 8.58 5.12
C LEU A 149 25.36 8.04 3.87
N SER A 150 26.40 7.23 4.07
CA SER A 150 27.27 6.70 3.01
C SER A 150 26.51 5.86 1.97
N VAL A 151 27.12 5.65 0.79
CA VAL A 151 26.56 4.78 -0.27
C VAL A 151 26.20 3.41 0.30
N GLU A 152 27.09 2.76 1.04
CA GLU A 152 26.88 1.42 1.61
C GLU A 152 25.69 1.39 2.60
N ARG A 153 25.54 2.40 3.45
CA ARG A 153 24.38 2.52 4.34
C ARG A 153 23.06 2.64 3.57
N ARG A 154 23.09 3.39 2.46
CA ARG A 154 21.93 3.54 1.57
C ARG A 154 21.64 2.25 0.82
N LEU A 155 22.67 1.53 0.37
CA LEU A 155 22.51 0.23 -0.29
C LEU A 155 21.85 -0.77 0.65
N GLU A 156 22.32 -0.89 1.90
CA GLU A 156 21.75 -1.83 2.88
C GLU A 156 20.27 -1.53 3.15
N ILE A 157 19.90 -0.27 3.46
CA ILE A 157 18.49 0.06 3.72
C ILE A 157 17.62 -0.11 2.46
N SER A 158 18.15 0.24 1.27
CA SER A 158 17.43 0.03 0.01
C SER A 158 17.20 -1.46 -0.25
N GLY A 159 18.21 -2.31 -0.02
CA GLY A 159 18.11 -3.76 -0.18
C GLY A 159 17.14 -4.39 0.81
N VAL A 160 17.17 -3.98 2.08
CA VAL A 160 16.21 -4.43 3.10
C VAL A 160 14.78 -4.05 2.70
N CYS A 161 14.52 -2.79 2.39
CA CYS A 161 13.16 -2.34 2.07
C CYS A 161 12.65 -2.90 0.74
N ALA A 162 13.51 -2.97 -0.29
CA ALA A 162 13.15 -3.56 -1.58
C ALA A 162 12.88 -5.06 -1.46
N SER A 163 13.66 -5.80 -0.66
CA SER A 163 13.42 -7.22 -0.42
C SER A 163 12.12 -7.44 0.36
N GLN A 164 11.81 -6.64 1.37
CA GLN A 164 10.52 -6.70 2.08
C GLN A 164 9.32 -6.47 1.14
N MET A 165 9.43 -5.51 0.22
CA MET A 165 8.43 -5.31 -0.83
C MET A 165 8.34 -6.55 -1.73
N ALA A 166 9.46 -7.07 -2.24
CA ALA A 166 9.48 -8.24 -3.11
C ALA A 166 8.92 -9.50 -2.43
N LEU A 167 9.23 -9.76 -1.15
CA LEU A 167 8.66 -10.88 -0.38
C LEU A 167 7.13 -10.76 -0.28
N THR A 168 6.61 -9.53 -0.11
CA THR A 168 5.16 -9.28 -0.13
C THR A 168 4.57 -9.61 -1.51
N LEU A 169 5.24 -9.22 -2.60
CA LEU A 169 4.81 -9.51 -3.98
C LEU A 169 4.83 -11.01 -4.30
N LEU A 170 5.75 -11.77 -3.69
CA LEU A 170 5.88 -13.22 -3.85
C LEU A 170 4.83 -14.03 -3.08
N GLY A 171 3.91 -13.38 -2.35
CA GLY A 171 2.84 -14.04 -1.59
C GLY A 171 3.06 -14.06 -0.08
N GLY A 172 4.13 -13.42 0.41
CA GLY A 172 4.36 -13.17 1.82
C GLY A 172 4.47 -14.43 2.69
N PRO A 173 4.04 -14.38 3.97
CA PRO A 173 4.20 -15.47 4.93
C PRO A 173 3.56 -16.80 4.51
N ASN A 174 2.51 -16.75 3.69
CA ASN A 174 1.79 -17.94 3.24
C ASN A 174 2.67 -18.81 2.32
N ARG A 175 3.46 -18.18 1.45
CA ARG A 175 4.35 -18.90 0.52
C ARG A 175 5.69 -19.22 1.17
N LEU A 176 6.24 -18.29 1.95
CA LEU A 176 7.58 -18.37 2.55
C LEU A 176 7.58 -19.03 3.94
N ASN A 177 6.62 -19.91 4.20
CA ASN A 177 6.58 -20.66 5.45
C ASN A 177 7.75 -21.65 5.50
N PRO A 178 8.61 -21.64 6.54
CA PRO A 178 9.72 -22.59 6.66
C PRO A 178 9.29 -24.07 6.61
N LYS A 179 8.03 -24.37 6.94
CA LYS A 179 7.46 -25.72 6.83
C LYS A 179 7.13 -26.12 5.38
N ASN A 180 7.08 -25.17 4.45
CA ASN A 180 6.78 -25.38 3.04
C ASN A 180 8.08 -25.47 2.21
N VAL A 181 8.79 -26.60 2.36
CA VAL A 181 10.09 -26.81 1.70
C VAL A 181 9.97 -27.05 0.18
N HIS A 182 8.76 -27.33 -0.32
CA HIS A 182 8.57 -27.83 -1.69
C HIS A 182 8.34 -26.74 -2.76
N GLN A 183 8.19 -25.46 -2.40
CA GLN A 183 7.83 -24.40 -3.36
C GLN A 183 8.49 -23.05 -3.08
N ARG A 184 9.82 -23.03 -2.94
CA ARG A 184 10.58 -21.78 -2.82
C ARG A 184 10.37 -20.92 -4.08
N PRO A 185 10.08 -19.62 -3.95
CA PRO A 185 9.95 -18.75 -5.10
C PRO A 185 11.30 -18.55 -5.77
N THR A 186 11.31 -18.55 -7.11
CA THR A 186 12.50 -18.24 -7.91
C THR A 186 12.42 -16.79 -8.40
N VAL A 187 13.49 -16.02 -8.17
CA VAL A 187 13.61 -14.62 -8.62
C VAL A 187 14.85 -14.45 -9.48
N ALA A 188 14.65 -13.89 -10.68
CA ALA A 188 15.74 -13.47 -11.53
C ALA A 188 16.07 -12.00 -11.27
N LEU A 189 17.33 -11.71 -10.96
CA LEU A 189 17.83 -10.38 -10.64
C LEU A 189 18.68 -9.88 -11.81
N LEU A 190 18.25 -8.84 -12.51
CA LEU A 190 18.95 -8.29 -13.67
C LEU A 190 19.67 -7.00 -13.27
N CYS A 191 20.99 -7.05 -13.10
CA CYS A 191 21.77 -5.93 -12.55
C CYS A 191 22.80 -5.40 -13.55
N GLY A 192 22.87 -4.07 -13.69
CA GLY A 192 23.92 -3.38 -14.44
C GLY A 192 25.18 -3.11 -13.61
N PRO A 193 26.32 -2.79 -14.24
CA PRO A 193 27.61 -2.53 -13.58
C PRO A 193 27.70 -1.13 -12.95
N HIS A 194 26.69 -0.72 -12.19
CA HIS A 194 26.58 0.62 -11.61
C HIS A 194 25.89 0.57 -10.25
N VAL A 195 25.82 1.72 -9.55
CA VAL A 195 25.23 1.82 -8.20
C VAL A 195 23.78 1.29 -8.15
N LYS A 196 22.98 1.48 -9.20
CA LYS A 196 21.62 0.89 -9.26
C LYS A 196 21.63 -0.63 -9.30
N GLY A 197 22.61 -1.24 -9.97
CA GLY A 197 22.80 -2.69 -9.93
C GLY A 197 23.24 -3.16 -8.54
N ALA A 198 24.06 -2.39 -7.82
CA ALA A 198 24.41 -2.70 -6.43
C ALA A 198 23.16 -2.70 -5.50
N GLN A 199 22.20 -1.79 -5.71
CA GLN A 199 20.91 -1.83 -4.99
C GLN A 199 20.15 -3.13 -5.26
N GLY A 200 20.15 -3.58 -6.52
CA GLY A 200 19.60 -4.86 -6.92
C GLY A 200 20.29 -6.04 -6.21
N ILE A 201 21.63 -6.08 -6.24
CA ILE A 201 22.42 -7.15 -5.60
C ILE A 201 22.16 -7.20 -4.08
N SER A 202 22.10 -6.04 -3.41
CA SER A 202 21.74 -5.95 -1.99
C SER A 202 20.34 -6.52 -1.73
N CYS A 203 19.35 -6.14 -2.54
CA CYS A 203 17.99 -6.72 -2.49
C CYS A 203 18.02 -8.25 -2.68
N GLY A 204 18.74 -8.74 -3.69
CA GLY A 204 18.90 -10.16 -3.96
C GLY A 204 19.55 -10.92 -2.80
N ARG A 205 20.58 -10.35 -2.16
CA ARG A 205 21.20 -10.93 -0.96
C ARG A 205 20.20 -11.08 0.18
N HIS A 206 19.40 -10.05 0.47
CA HIS A 206 18.37 -10.15 1.50
C HIS A 206 17.29 -11.18 1.15
N LEU A 207 16.85 -11.25 -0.11
CA LEU A 207 15.91 -12.28 -0.54
C LEU A 207 16.48 -13.70 -0.40
N ALA A 208 17.75 -13.91 -0.77
CA ALA A 208 18.43 -15.18 -0.57
C ALA A 208 18.48 -15.56 0.93
N ASN A 209 18.79 -14.61 1.82
CA ASN A 209 18.73 -14.83 3.27
C ASN A 209 17.33 -15.26 3.78
N HIS A 210 16.28 -15.01 3.02
CA HIS A 210 14.90 -15.41 3.29
C HIS A 210 14.44 -16.64 2.48
N ASP A 211 15.37 -17.52 2.10
CA ASP A 211 15.11 -18.79 1.40
C ASP A 211 14.44 -18.63 0.01
N VAL A 212 14.62 -17.48 -0.64
CA VAL A 212 14.22 -17.26 -2.04
C VAL A 212 15.35 -17.75 -2.95
N ASP A 213 15.00 -18.46 -4.03
CA ASP A 213 15.97 -18.92 -5.01
C ASP A 213 16.35 -17.78 -5.96
N ILE A 214 17.51 -17.15 -5.71
CA ILE A 214 17.98 -15.99 -6.48
C ILE A 214 18.96 -16.40 -7.56
N ILE A 215 18.70 -15.92 -8.78
CA ILE A 215 19.62 -16.03 -9.91
C ILE A 215 19.96 -14.62 -10.38
N LEU A 216 21.17 -14.18 -10.06
CA LEU A 216 21.70 -12.85 -10.36
C LEU A 216 22.41 -12.84 -11.71
N PHE A 217 21.86 -12.14 -12.69
CA PHE A 217 22.57 -11.75 -13.90
C PHE A 217 23.36 -10.47 -13.65
N LEU A 218 24.68 -10.54 -13.86
CA LEU A 218 25.59 -9.40 -13.83
C LEU A 218 26.64 -9.57 -14.92
N PRO A 219 26.73 -8.66 -15.92
CA PRO A 219 27.67 -8.84 -17.03
C PRO A 219 29.11 -8.66 -16.55
N ASN A 220 30.05 -9.33 -17.22
CA ASN A 220 31.47 -9.14 -16.95
C ASN A 220 31.93 -7.77 -17.47
N PHE A 221 32.50 -6.95 -16.58
CA PHE A 221 33.14 -5.68 -16.93
C PHE A 221 34.58 -5.65 -16.48
N VAL A 222 35.42 -4.98 -17.27
CA VAL A 222 36.87 -4.84 -17.00
C VAL A 222 37.13 -4.12 -15.68
N LYS A 223 36.32 -3.11 -15.36
CA LYS A 223 36.41 -2.35 -14.11
C LYS A 223 35.04 -2.32 -13.44
N MET A 224 34.90 -3.09 -12.36
CA MET A 224 33.74 -3.05 -11.50
C MET A 224 33.84 -1.87 -10.53
N LEU A 225 32.72 -1.18 -10.29
CA LEU A 225 32.65 -0.14 -9.26
C LEU A 225 32.70 -0.79 -7.87
N GLU A 226 33.40 -0.15 -6.94
CA GLU A 226 33.57 -0.64 -5.57
C GLU A 226 32.25 -1.01 -4.87
N PRO A 227 31.15 -0.22 -4.94
CA PRO A 227 29.88 -0.62 -4.33
C PRO A 227 29.30 -1.92 -4.91
N VAL A 228 29.51 -2.19 -6.20
CA VAL A 228 29.04 -3.43 -6.85
C VAL A 228 29.89 -4.61 -6.38
N THR A 229 31.21 -4.43 -6.30
CA THR A 229 32.14 -5.45 -5.80
C THR A 229 31.83 -5.81 -4.34
N ASN A 230 31.57 -4.82 -3.49
CA ASN A 230 31.26 -5.04 -2.07
C ASN A 230 29.95 -5.83 -1.90
N GLU A 231 28.88 -5.44 -2.61
CA GLU A 231 27.61 -6.17 -2.56
C GLU A 231 27.73 -7.58 -3.17
N LEU A 232 28.52 -7.75 -4.24
CA LEU A 232 28.73 -9.06 -4.83
C LEU A 232 29.48 -10.00 -3.86
N ASN A 233 30.50 -9.50 -3.16
CA ASN A 233 31.23 -10.27 -2.15
C ASN A 233 30.31 -10.78 -1.04
N LEU A 234 29.37 -9.96 -0.58
CA LEU A 234 28.35 -10.36 0.40
C LEU A 234 27.33 -11.34 -0.20
N PHE A 235 26.87 -11.09 -1.43
CA PHE A 235 25.94 -11.97 -2.13
C PHE A 235 26.52 -13.39 -2.30
N CYS A 236 27.81 -13.50 -2.60
CA CYS A 236 28.52 -14.78 -2.71
C CYS A 236 28.59 -15.58 -1.40
N GLN A 237 28.27 -14.97 -0.25
CA GLN A 237 28.12 -15.68 1.03
C GLN A 237 26.71 -16.25 1.24
N THR A 238 25.80 -16.05 0.29
CA THR A 238 24.46 -16.62 0.27
C THR A 238 24.40 -17.84 -0.66
N GLN A 239 23.27 -18.53 -0.70
CA GLN A 239 22.97 -19.60 -1.64
C GLN A 239 22.54 -19.12 -3.04
N GLY A 240 22.49 -17.80 -3.26
CA GLY A 240 22.14 -17.21 -4.55
C GLY A 240 23.18 -17.53 -5.63
N LYS A 241 22.72 -17.75 -6.87
CA LYS A 241 23.58 -18.07 -8.02
C LYS A 241 23.86 -16.82 -8.85
N GLN A 242 25.13 -16.44 -8.99
CA GLN A 242 25.53 -15.43 -9.98
C GLN A 242 25.75 -16.08 -11.35
N VAL A 243 25.26 -15.45 -12.42
CA VAL A 243 25.48 -15.83 -13.81
C VAL A 243 25.95 -14.62 -14.63
N PRO A 244 27.00 -14.77 -15.47
CA PRO A 244 27.50 -13.69 -16.32
C PRO A 244 26.76 -13.58 -17.66
N ASN A 245 26.01 -14.63 -18.04
CA ASN A 245 25.34 -14.72 -19.33
C ASN A 245 23.83 -14.89 -19.16
N VAL A 246 23.07 -14.20 -19.99
CA VAL A 246 21.60 -14.30 -20.06
C VAL A 246 21.14 -15.74 -20.36
N LYS A 247 21.94 -16.50 -21.11
CA LYS A 247 21.64 -17.91 -21.44
C LYS A 247 21.65 -18.85 -20.22
N ASP A 248 22.25 -18.43 -19.12
CA ASP A 248 22.30 -19.22 -17.88
C ASP A 248 21.13 -18.91 -16.95
N LEU A 249 20.25 -17.97 -17.35
CA LEU A 249 18.97 -17.70 -16.67
C LEU A 249 17.94 -18.79 -17.02
N PRO A 250 16.91 -18.98 -16.18
CA PRO A 250 15.88 -19.99 -16.44
C PRO A 250 15.12 -19.74 -17.75
N ASP A 251 14.93 -20.80 -18.53
CA ASP A 251 14.05 -20.80 -19.71
C ASP A 251 12.57 -20.80 -19.32
N CYS A 252 12.25 -21.32 -18.13
CA CYS A 252 10.89 -21.30 -17.59
C CYS A 252 10.56 -19.95 -16.93
N PRO A 253 9.28 -19.54 -16.93
CA PRO A 253 8.83 -18.36 -16.22
C PRO A 253 9.21 -18.42 -14.73
N VAL A 254 9.89 -17.38 -14.24
CA VAL A 254 10.18 -17.23 -12.81
C VAL A 254 9.01 -16.57 -12.08
N ASP A 255 9.06 -16.49 -10.75
CA ASP A 255 7.97 -15.86 -9.98
C ASP A 255 8.01 -14.33 -10.02
N LEU A 256 9.21 -13.77 -10.09
CA LEU A 256 9.45 -12.33 -10.16
C LEU A 256 10.76 -12.05 -10.88
N VAL A 257 10.77 -11.03 -11.72
CA VAL A 257 11.99 -10.45 -12.27
C VAL A 257 12.22 -9.11 -11.58
N ILE A 258 13.43 -8.89 -11.05
CA ILE A 258 13.83 -7.60 -10.50
C ILE A 258 14.80 -6.94 -11.49
N ASN A 259 14.43 -5.75 -11.97
CA ASN A 259 15.17 -5.00 -12.97
C ASN A 259 15.95 -3.84 -12.32
N CYS A 260 17.27 -3.90 -12.44
CA CYS A 260 18.25 -2.90 -12.04
C CYS A 260 19.32 -2.71 -13.14
N LEU A 261 18.95 -2.91 -14.42
CA LEU A 261 19.87 -2.93 -15.56
C LEU A 261 20.35 -1.55 -16.00
N ASP A 262 19.55 -0.52 -15.77
CA ASP A 262 19.72 0.81 -16.38
C ASP A 262 20.03 1.87 -15.32
N CYS A 263 20.66 2.95 -15.75
CA CYS A 263 20.95 4.10 -14.90
C CYS A 263 21.04 5.39 -15.72
N HIS A 264 20.76 6.52 -15.08
CA HIS A 264 20.78 7.84 -15.74
C HIS A 264 22.15 8.26 -16.28
N GLU A 265 23.26 7.78 -15.70
CA GLU A 265 24.61 8.27 -16.03
C GLU A 265 25.28 7.50 -17.17
N ASN A 266 24.85 6.25 -17.43
CA ASN A 266 25.51 5.36 -18.38
C ASN A 266 24.57 4.92 -19.51
N ALA A 267 23.94 5.89 -20.19
CA ALA A 267 23.00 5.61 -21.28
C ALA A 267 23.60 4.75 -22.42
N PHE A 268 24.92 4.85 -22.65
CA PHE A 268 25.64 4.04 -23.65
C PHE A 268 25.63 2.53 -23.37
N LEU A 269 25.30 2.10 -22.14
CA LEU A 269 25.18 0.68 -21.80
C LEU A 269 23.99 0.04 -22.52
N ARG A 270 22.97 0.81 -22.91
CA ARG A 270 21.79 0.32 -23.64
C ARG A 270 22.13 -0.23 -25.02
N ASP A 271 23.21 0.26 -25.62
CA ASP A 271 23.67 -0.20 -26.93
C ASP A 271 24.49 -1.49 -26.87
N GLN A 272 24.84 -1.94 -25.66
CA GLN A 272 25.64 -3.13 -25.49
C GLN A 272 24.81 -4.39 -25.81
N PRO A 273 25.40 -5.40 -26.49
CA PRO A 273 24.68 -6.63 -26.85
C PRO A 273 24.10 -7.37 -25.64
N TRP A 274 24.80 -7.37 -24.51
CA TRP A 274 24.32 -8.01 -23.28
C TRP A 274 23.08 -7.32 -22.71
N TYR A 275 22.96 -6.00 -22.86
CA TYR A 275 21.84 -5.23 -22.36
C TYR A 275 20.58 -5.58 -23.14
N ARG A 276 20.67 -5.54 -24.48
CA ARG A 276 19.56 -5.91 -25.37
C ARG A 276 19.12 -7.35 -25.13
N ALA A 277 20.07 -8.29 -25.00
CA ALA A 277 19.75 -9.68 -24.68
C ALA A 277 19.04 -9.82 -23.32
N ALA A 278 19.44 -9.07 -22.29
CA ALA A 278 18.80 -9.11 -20.98
C ALA A 278 17.37 -8.53 -21.01
N VAL A 279 17.15 -7.45 -21.77
CA VAL A 279 15.83 -6.87 -22.02
C VAL A 279 14.94 -7.87 -22.76
N ASP A 280 15.45 -8.48 -23.84
CA ASP A 280 14.72 -9.49 -24.61
C ASP A 280 14.33 -10.70 -23.75
N TRP A 281 15.25 -11.17 -22.90
CA TRP A 281 14.96 -12.26 -21.96
C TRP A 281 13.89 -11.89 -20.95
N ALA A 282 13.96 -10.69 -20.34
CA ALA A 282 12.97 -10.24 -19.37
C ALA A 282 11.57 -10.15 -19.99
N ASN A 283 11.47 -9.60 -21.19
CA ASN A 283 10.21 -9.50 -21.94
C ASN A 283 9.70 -10.88 -22.40
N GLY A 284 10.60 -11.82 -22.70
CA GLY A 284 10.27 -13.19 -23.10
C GLY A 284 9.81 -14.10 -21.95
N ASN A 285 10.30 -13.90 -20.72
CA ASN A 285 10.03 -14.77 -19.57
C ASN A 285 8.57 -14.70 -19.05
N ARG A 286 7.87 -13.58 -19.29
CA ARG A 286 6.47 -13.29 -18.87
C ARG A 286 6.21 -13.18 -17.36
N ALA A 287 7.23 -13.34 -16.52
CA ALA A 287 7.14 -13.05 -15.10
C ALA A 287 6.84 -11.55 -14.85
N PRO A 288 6.15 -11.20 -13.75
CA PRO A 288 5.97 -9.80 -13.40
C PRO A 288 7.32 -9.15 -13.06
N VAL A 289 7.50 -7.91 -13.47
CA VAL A 289 8.75 -7.16 -13.28
C VAL A 289 8.59 -6.11 -12.18
N LEU A 290 9.50 -6.12 -11.22
CA LEU A 290 9.75 -5.04 -10.26
C LEU A 290 11.01 -4.28 -10.68
N SER A 291 10.89 -3.01 -11.06
CA SER A 291 12.05 -2.16 -11.34
C SER A 291 12.46 -1.37 -10.11
N ILE A 292 13.71 -1.48 -9.67
CA ILE A 292 14.22 -0.69 -8.54
C ILE A 292 14.96 0.52 -9.10
N ASP A 293 14.54 1.70 -8.67
CA ASP A 293 15.15 3.00 -9.00
C ASP A 293 15.37 3.18 -10.52
N PRO A 294 14.32 2.93 -11.35
CA PRO A 294 14.43 2.98 -12.80
C PRO A 294 14.72 4.40 -13.30
N PRO A 295 15.39 4.55 -14.45
CA PRO A 295 15.57 5.86 -15.05
C PRO A 295 14.29 6.42 -15.65
N VAL A 296 14.18 7.75 -15.66
CA VAL A 296 13.15 8.45 -16.42
C VAL A 296 13.46 8.31 -17.90
N ASN A 297 12.75 7.42 -18.58
CA ASN A 297 12.88 7.18 -20.01
C ASN A 297 11.54 7.42 -20.70
N ASP A 298 11.55 8.21 -21.78
CA ASP A 298 10.43 8.37 -22.72
C ASP A 298 10.47 7.34 -23.87
N GLN A 299 11.43 6.41 -23.86
CA GLN A 299 11.62 5.47 -24.96
C GLN A 299 10.85 4.15 -24.75
N GLU A 300 10.19 3.70 -25.82
CA GLU A 300 9.33 2.49 -25.84
C GLU A 300 10.09 1.16 -25.70
N GLN A 301 11.40 1.13 -25.94
CA GLN A 301 12.19 -0.11 -26.04
C GLN A 301 12.81 -0.59 -24.71
N GLY A 302 12.06 -0.44 -23.62
CA GLY A 302 12.47 -0.86 -22.27
C GLY A 302 11.77 -2.13 -21.79
N ILE A 303 12.11 -2.55 -20.57
CA ILE A 303 11.34 -3.58 -19.84
C ILE A 303 10.13 -2.88 -19.20
N HIS A 304 8.93 -3.38 -19.48
CA HIS A 304 7.69 -2.88 -18.87
C HIS A 304 7.59 -3.37 -17.43
N ALA A 305 7.63 -2.45 -16.48
CA ALA A 305 7.55 -2.77 -15.08
C ALA A 305 6.08 -2.89 -14.65
N LYS A 306 5.74 -3.94 -13.88
CA LYS A 306 4.45 -4.01 -13.19
C LYS A 306 4.45 -3.10 -11.96
N TRP A 307 5.61 -3.02 -11.31
CA TRP A 307 5.86 -2.16 -10.16
C TRP A 307 7.22 -1.48 -10.30
N SER A 308 7.31 -0.22 -9.85
CA SER A 308 8.58 0.50 -9.75
C SER A 308 8.77 1.02 -8.34
N LEU A 309 9.98 0.92 -7.82
CA LEU A 309 10.34 1.39 -6.48
C LEU A 309 11.32 2.56 -6.58
N GLU A 310 10.84 3.76 -6.27
CA GLU A 310 11.64 4.97 -6.16
C GLU A 310 12.26 5.11 -4.75
N LEU A 311 13.41 5.76 -4.64
CA LEU A 311 14.15 5.88 -3.38
C LEU A 311 14.20 7.32 -2.87
N GLY A 312 13.66 7.56 -1.67
CA GLY A 312 13.65 8.85 -0.99
C GLY A 312 12.56 9.80 -1.51
N LEU A 313 12.73 10.32 -2.72
CA LEU A 313 11.71 11.12 -3.42
C LEU A 313 11.60 10.64 -4.88
N PRO A 314 10.40 10.60 -5.46
CA PRO A 314 10.19 10.02 -6.77
C PRO A 314 10.69 10.93 -7.89
N LEU A 315 11.13 10.34 -8.98
CA LEU A 315 11.29 10.99 -10.27
C LEU A 315 9.95 10.99 -11.04
N ALA A 316 9.88 11.75 -12.14
CA ALA A 316 8.71 11.80 -13.00
C ALA A 316 8.64 10.60 -13.95
N LEU A 317 8.48 9.40 -13.38
CA LEU A 317 8.40 8.15 -14.13
C LEU A 317 7.24 8.16 -15.14
N GLY A 318 7.48 7.57 -16.32
CA GLY A 318 6.46 7.35 -17.36
C GLY A 318 5.48 6.22 -17.01
N GLU A 319 4.48 5.99 -17.86
CA GLU A 319 3.48 4.93 -17.65
C GLU A 319 4.10 3.51 -17.63
N GLN A 320 5.25 3.34 -18.28
CA GLN A 320 5.98 2.06 -18.31
C GLN A 320 6.54 1.61 -16.96
N ALA A 321 6.54 2.51 -15.97
CA ALA A 321 6.91 2.18 -14.59
C ALA A 321 5.83 1.38 -13.85
N GLY A 322 4.62 1.27 -14.41
CA GLY A 322 3.50 0.59 -13.76
C GLY A 322 3.11 1.26 -12.45
N ARG A 323 2.84 0.47 -11.41
CA ARG A 323 2.49 0.99 -10.09
C ARG A 323 3.74 1.48 -9.36
N VAL A 324 3.77 2.76 -9.01
CA VAL A 324 4.93 3.38 -8.36
C VAL A 324 4.83 3.21 -6.84
N TYR A 325 5.96 2.88 -6.23
CA TYR A 325 6.15 2.83 -4.78
C TYR A 325 7.31 3.72 -4.40
N LEU A 326 7.29 4.23 -3.17
CA LEU A 326 8.36 5.03 -2.61
C LEU A 326 8.96 4.29 -1.42
N CYS A 327 10.28 4.22 -1.39
CA CYS A 327 11.08 3.65 -0.31
C CYS A 327 11.74 4.75 0.52
N ASP A 328 11.64 4.65 1.85
CA ASP A 328 12.46 5.44 2.76
C ASP A 328 13.88 4.84 2.80
N ILE A 329 14.87 5.68 2.52
CA ILE A 329 16.30 5.32 2.57
C ILE A 329 17.04 6.07 3.70
N GLY A 330 16.29 6.62 4.67
CA GLY A 330 16.83 7.19 5.89
C GLY A 330 17.41 8.60 5.73
N ILE A 331 16.94 9.39 4.75
CA ILE A 331 17.41 10.77 4.56
C ILE A 331 16.81 11.66 5.67
N PRO A 332 17.63 12.32 6.51
CA PRO A 332 17.11 13.18 7.56
C PRO A 332 16.44 14.46 7.02
N GLN A 333 15.40 14.95 7.69
CA GLN A 333 14.65 16.15 7.28
C GLN A 333 15.54 17.39 7.03
N LYS A 334 16.60 17.58 7.84
CA LYS A 334 17.51 18.72 7.69
C LYS A 334 18.34 18.67 6.40
N VAL A 335 18.61 17.47 5.87
CA VAL A 335 19.32 17.27 4.60
C VAL A 335 18.47 17.73 3.42
N PHE A 336 17.16 17.42 3.44
CA PHE A 336 16.21 17.95 2.45
C PHE A 336 16.19 19.49 2.47
N ARG A 337 16.17 20.09 3.66
CA ARG A 337 16.16 21.56 3.81
C ARG A 337 17.40 22.22 3.22
N GLU A 338 18.57 21.59 3.33
CA GLU A 338 19.83 22.11 2.77
C GLU A 338 19.81 22.19 1.24
N VAL A 339 19.09 21.29 0.57
CA VAL A 339 18.90 21.34 -0.89
C VAL A 339 17.67 22.14 -1.33
N GLY A 340 17.02 22.85 -0.39
CA GLY A 340 15.87 23.72 -0.66
C GLY A 340 14.51 23.00 -0.66
N ILE A 341 14.43 21.78 -0.14
CA ILE A 341 13.18 21.01 -0.06
C ILE A 341 12.60 21.15 1.35
N SER A 342 11.38 21.69 1.45
CA SER A 342 10.60 21.63 2.69
C SER A 342 9.97 20.25 2.78
N TYR A 343 10.52 19.37 3.64
CA TYR A 343 10.13 17.98 3.71
C TYR A 343 9.37 17.65 5.00
N HIS A 344 8.28 16.91 4.86
CA HIS A 344 7.66 16.15 5.94
C HIS A 344 7.43 14.74 5.42
N SER A 345 7.68 13.74 6.27
CA SER A 345 7.61 12.33 5.86
C SER A 345 6.22 11.95 5.32
N PRO A 346 6.13 11.41 4.09
CA PRO A 346 4.88 10.84 3.55
C PRO A 346 4.65 9.39 4.00
N PHE A 347 5.59 8.80 4.74
CA PHE A 347 5.66 7.36 4.98
C PHE A 347 4.78 6.85 6.13
N GLY A 348 4.33 7.72 7.03
CA GLY A 348 3.64 7.29 8.25
C GLY A 348 4.52 6.33 9.05
N CYS A 349 4.02 5.11 9.30
CA CYS A 349 4.74 4.04 10.00
C CYS A 349 5.39 2.99 9.07
N LYS A 350 5.29 3.16 7.74
CA LYS A 350 5.80 2.19 6.75
C LYS A 350 7.16 2.65 6.21
N PHE A 351 7.97 1.74 5.70
CA PHE A 351 9.20 2.08 4.96
C PHE A 351 8.99 2.10 3.44
N VAL A 352 7.94 1.43 2.96
CA VAL A 352 7.56 1.41 1.54
C VAL A 352 6.07 1.75 1.46
N ILE A 353 5.72 2.72 0.61
CA ILE A 353 4.34 3.18 0.41
C ILE A 353 3.99 3.20 -1.09
N PRO A 354 2.74 2.89 -1.47
CA PRO A 354 2.28 3.10 -2.84
C PRO A 354 2.12 4.60 -3.13
N LEU A 355 2.37 4.97 -4.39
CA LEU A 355 2.14 6.29 -4.94
C LEU A 355 1.15 6.17 -6.11
N HIS A 356 0.18 7.10 -6.16
CA HIS A 356 -0.80 7.19 -7.23
C HIS A 356 -0.60 8.51 -7.97
N SER A 357 -0.65 8.51 -9.30
CA SER A 357 -0.58 9.76 -10.08
C SER A 357 -1.81 10.63 -9.81
N ILE A 358 -1.62 11.94 -9.71
CA ILE A 358 -2.69 12.96 -9.57
C ILE A 358 -3.06 13.52 -10.93
#